data_AF-A0AAJ2MEI9-F1
#
_entry.id   AF-A0AAJ2MEI9-F1
#
_cell.length_a   1.000
_cell.length_b   1.000
_cell.length_c   1.000
_cell.angle_alpha   90.00
_cell.angle_beta   90.00
_cell.angle_gamma   90.00
#
_symmetry.space_group_name_H-M   'P 1'
#
loop_
_entity.id
_entity.type
_entity.pdbx_description
1 polymer ?
#
loop_
_entity_poly.entity_id
_entity_poly.type
_entity_poly.pdbx_seq_one_letter_code
_entity_poly.pdbx_strand_id
1 'polypeptide(L)'
;MFHDLRTALTERYAQELTQMDRMEFEDFLTAEATRLEAEIAQTQSQTELAAIAAWKNEHGGNDPDVLTTQRLYQQARYSAEETVLATLWEGFSSPEDDDQPDDEPNPDTMTGMQRWLTQWAIEASRETERLTEQVWPDQTPRFQVWAEQLLEARLTDGLPVPDGPAHPLVPELTAMVDAALADQDRADAERVRR
;
A
#
# COMPACT_ATOMS: atom_id res chain seq x y z
N MET A 1 9.17 0.70 -0.53
CA MET A 1 8.35 1.89 -0.19
C MET A 1 7.53 2.28 -1.42
N PHE A 2 6.69 1.39 -1.95
CA PHE A 2 5.84 1.61 -3.14
C PHE A 2 4.56 0.73 -3.16
N HIS A 3 4.34 -0.09 -2.12
CA HIS A 3 3.20 -1.03 -2.06
C HIS A 3 1.86 -0.30 -1.82
N ASP A 4 1.93 0.88 -1.20
CA ASP A 4 0.78 1.74 -0.90
C ASP A 4 0.12 2.29 -2.17
N LEU A 5 0.93 2.72 -3.13
CA LEU A 5 0.48 3.31 -4.40
C LEU A 5 -0.32 2.32 -5.25
N ARG A 6 0.15 1.08 -5.35
CA ARG A 6 -0.51 0.05 -6.16
C ARG A 6 -1.85 -0.37 -5.56
N THR A 7 -1.90 -0.47 -4.23
CA THR A 7 -3.11 -0.78 -3.47
C THR A 7 -4.12 0.37 -3.60
N ALA A 8 -3.69 1.62 -3.38
CA ALA A 8 -4.53 2.80 -3.54
C ALA A 8 -5.07 2.98 -4.98
N LEU A 9 -4.24 2.72 -5.99
CA LEU A 9 -4.68 2.74 -7.41
C LEU A 9 -5.71 1.64 -7.70
N THR A 10 -5.49 0.43 -7.16
CA THR A 10 -6.43 -0.70 -7.30
C THR A 10 -7.77 -0.38 -6.67
N GLU A 11 -7.79 0.20 -5.47
CA GLU A 11 -9.01 0.61 -4.77
C GLU A 11 -9.76 1.72 -5.50
N ARG A 12 -9.03 2.73 -6.00
CA ARG A 12 -9.64 3.88 -6.69
C ARG A 12 -10.29 3.48 -8.01
N TYR A 13 -9.57 2.72 -8.82
CA TYR A 13 -10.06 2.37 -10.15
C TYR A 13 -10.90 1.08 -10.17
N ALA A 14 -11.11 0.42 -9.03
CA ALA A 14 -11.96 -0.77 -8.91
C ALA A 14 -13.37 -0.58 -9.52
N GLN A 15 -13.92 0.64 -9.44
CA GLN A 15 -15.24 0.98 -10.01
C GLN A 15 -15.18 1.23 -11.52
N GLU A 16 -14.13 1.88 -12.03
CA GLU A 16 -13.97 2.23 -13.45
C GLU A 16 -13.45 1.06 -14.30
N LEU A 17 -12.77 0.09 -13.69
CA LEU A 17 -12.06 -1.01 -14.37
C LEU A 17 -12.86 -2.31 -14.48
N THR A 18 -14.17 -2.29 -14.25
CA THR A 18 -15.05 -3.45 -14.49
C THR A 18 -15.13 -3.90 -15.96
N GLN A 19 -14.51 -3.17 -16.89
CA GLN A 19 -14.53 -3.45 -18.33
C GLN A 19 -13.18 -3.89 -18.92
N MET A 20 -12.10 -3.92 -18.14
CA MET A 20 -10.74 -4.26 -18.62
C MET A 20 -10.35 -5.69 -18.26
N ASP A 21 -9.62 -6.36 -19.16
CA ASP A 21 -9.03 -7.67 -18.85
C ASP A 21 -7.88 -7.53 -17.83
N ARG A 22 -7.62 -8.60 -17.08
CA ARG A 22 -6.61 -8.64 -16.02
C ARG A 22 -5.22 -8.19 -16.49
N MET A 23 -4.81 -8.55 -17.70
CA MET A 23 -3.49 -8.17 -18.21
C MET A 23 -3.40 -6.67 -18.46
N GLU A 24 -4.44 -6.08 -19.06
CA GLU A 24 -4.52 -4.62 -19.27
C GLU A 24 -4.57 -3.87 -17.94
N PHE A 25 -5.24 -4.43 -16.94
CA PHE A 25 -5.30 -3.85 -15.59
C PHE A 25 -3.93 -3.76 -14.93
N GLU A 26 -3.15 -4.85 -14.95
CA GLU A 26 -1.80 -4.89 -14.37
C GLU A 26 -0.81 -3.96 -15.09
N ASP A 27 -0.88 -3.89 -16.42
CA ASP A 27 -0.07 -2.95 -17.22
C ASP A 27 -0.41 -1.49 -16.89
N PHE A 28 -1.70 -1.17 -16.74
CA PHE A 28 -2.15 0.16 -16.33
C PHE A 28 -1.66 0.54 -14.94
N LEU A 29 -1.83 -0.34 -13.94
CA LEU A 29 -1.34 -0.10 -12.58
C LEU A 29 0.17 0.14 -12.54
N THR A 30 0.92 -0.66 -13.30
CA THR A 30 2.38 -0.52 -13.38
C THR A 30 2.79 0.82 -14.00
N ALA A 31 2.11 1.22 -15.07
CA ALA A 31 2.39 2.49 -15.75
C ALA A 31 2.04 3.70 -14.86
N GLU A 32 0.90 3.66 -14.18
CA GLU A 32 0.45 4.77 -13.34
C GLU A 32 1.27 4.86 -12.04
N ALA A 33 1.65 3.73 -11.45
CA ALA A 33 2.61 3.71 -10.33
C ALA A 33 3.95 4.33 -10.75
N THR A 34 4.53 3.90 -11.88
CA THR A 34 5.81 4.44 -12.38
C THR A 34 5.74 5.95 -12.60
N ARG A 35 4.63 6.44 -13.14
CA ARG A 35 4.41 7.87 -13.35
C ARG A 35 4.36 8.63 -12.03
N LEU A 36 3.60 8.12 -11.06
CA LEU A 36 3.45 8.70 -9.73
C LEU A 36 4.77 8.75 -8.97
N GLU A 37 5.58 7.70 -9.08
CA GLU A 37 6.93 7.67 -8.53
C GLU A 37 7.81 8.80 -9.09
N ALA A 38 7.73 9.04 -10.40
CA ALA A 38 8.46 10.12 -11.04
C ALA A 38 7.98 11.50 -10.57
N GLU A 39 6.67 11.68 -10.37
CA GLU A 39 6.09 12.92 -9.84
C GLU A 39 6.45 13.16 -8.36
N ILE A 40 6.46 12.11 -7.54
CA ILE A 40 6.93 12.16 -6.14
C ILE A 40 8.41 12.52 -6.08
N ALA A 41 9.27 11.84 -6.85
CA ALA A 41 10.71 12.12 -6.86
C ALA A 41 11.01 13.57 -7.32
N GLN A 42 10.26 14.07 -8.29
CA GLN A 42 10.37 15.45 -8.76
C GLN A 42 9.91 16.45 -7.70
N THR A 43 8.82 16.17 -7.00
CA THR A 43 8.30 17.05 -5.94
C THR A 43 9.22 17.02 -4.73
N GLN A 44 9.74 15.85 -4.33
CA GLN A 44 10.74 15.70 -3.26
C GLN A 44 11.95 16.56 -3.52
N SER A 45 12.54 16.47 -4.71
CA SER A 45 13.70 17.29 -5.08
C SER A 45 13.42 18.80 -4.94
N GLN A 46 12.22 19.25 -5.28
CA GLN A 46 11.83 20.66 -5.15
C GLN A 46 11.60 21.06 -3.68
N THR A 47 10.91 20.24 -2.91
CA THR A 47 10.62 20.49 -1.49
C THR A 47 11.89 20.47 -0.64
N GLU A 48 12.84 19.58 -0.95
CA GLU A 48 14.13 19.51 -0.26
C GLU A 48 14.97 20.78 -0.47
N LEU A 49 15.03 21.27 -1.71
CA LEU A 49 15.69 22.53 -2.04
C LEU A 49 15.01 23.71 -1.33
N ALA A 50 13.68 23.72 -1.28
CA ALA A 50 12.91 24.74 -0.57
C ALA A 50 13.13 24.69 0.95
N ALA A 51 13.19 23.51 1.56
CA ALA A 51 13.39 23.33 3.00
C ALA A 51 14.78 23.82 3.44
N ILE A 52 15.83 23.49 2.67
CA ILE A 52 17.19 23.98 2.95
C ILE A 52 17.26 25.51 2.76
N ALA A 53 16.61 26.06 1.73
CA ALA A 53 16.56 27.50 1.50
C ALA A 53 15.79 28.25 2.59
N ALA A 54 14.68 27.69 3.08
CA ALA A 54 13.91 28.24 4.20
C ALA A 54 14.74 28.26 5.48
N TRP A 55 15.37 27.14 5.82
CA TRP A 55 16.26 27.04 6.98
C TRP A 55 17.39 28.07 6.94
N LYS A 56 18.03 28.23 5.78
CA LYS A 56 19.07 29.24 5.54
C LYS A 56 18.58 30.66 5.79
N ASN A 57 17.40 31.00 5.28
CA ASN A 57 16.81 32.34 5.50
C ASN A 57 16.53 32.59 6.98
N GLU A 58 16.07 31.58 7.72
CA GLU A 58 15.78 31.68 9.15
C GLU A 58 17.05 31.71 10.02
N HIS A 59 18.15 31.09 9.57
CA HIS A 59 19.40 30.94 10.33
C HIS A 59 20.55 31.80 9.79
N GLY A 60 20.22 32.94 9.16
CA GLY A 60 21.20 33.96 8.78
C GLY A 60 22.16 33.54 7.66
N GLY A 61 21.74 32.61 6.81
CA GLY A 61 22.50 32.12 5.65
C GLY A 61 23.51 31.03 5.94
N ASN A 62 23.60 30.56 7.20
CA ASN A 62 24.44 29.41 7.53
C ASN A 62 23.89 28.12 6.89
N ASP A 63 24.73 27.11 6.71
CA ASP A 63 24.30 25.77 6.29
C ASP A 63 23.87 24.92 7.50
N PRO A 64 22.85 24.06 7.36
CA PRO A 64 22.43 23.16 8.43
C PRO A 64 23.52 22.14 8.73
N ASP A 65 23.65 21.75 10.00
CA ASP A 65 24.51 20.61 10.35
C ASP A 65 23.94 19.31 9.80
N VAL A 66 24.74 18.23 9.79
CA VAL A 66 24.38 16.95 9.16
C VAL A 66 23.09 16.35 9.74
N LEU A 67 22.85 16.45 11.06
CA LEU A 67 21.64 15.90 11.68
C LEU A 67 20.41 16.73 11.32
N THR A 68 20.55 18.06 11.29
CA THR A 68 19.48 18.97 10.88
C THR A 68 19.15 18.80 9.40
N THR A 69 20.18 18.61 8.56
CA THR A 69 20.03 18.33 7.13
C THR A 69 19.25 17.04 6.88
N GLN A 70 19.57 15.96 7.60
CA GLN A 70 18.81 14.71 7.50
C GLN A 70 17.35 14.88 7.92
N ARG A 71 17.07 15.66 8.98
CA ARG A 71 15.70 15.96 9.42
C ARG A 71 14.93 16.75 8.37
N LEU A 72 15.56 17.75 7.76
CA LEU A 72 14.96 18.54 6.67
C LEU A 72 14.67 17.70 5.43
N TYR A 73 15.57 16.79 5.07
CA TYR A 73 15.35 15.84 3.97
C TYR A 73 14.16 14.92 4.26
N GLN A 74 14.08 14.35 5.46
CA GLN A 74 12.95 13.51 5.85
C GLN A 74 11.63 14.29 5.82
N GLN A 75 11.61 15.51 6.38
CA GLN A 75 10.40 16.35 6.37
C GLN A 75 9.97 16.75 4.94
N ALA A 76 10.93 17.13 4.09
CA ALA A 76 10.65 17.46 2.70
C ALA A 76 10.12 16.26 1.92
N ARG A 77 10.63 15.06 2.24
CA ARG A 77 10.15 13.79 1.70
C ARG A 77 8.67 13.57 2.01
N TYR A 78 8.29 13.64 3.29
CA TYR A 78 6.90 13.49 3.74
C TYR A 78 5.98 14.55 3.11
N SER A 79 6.41 15.83 3.09
CA SER A 79 5.61 16.92 2.52
C SER A 79 5.42 16.80 1.02
N ALA A 80 6.42 16.32 0.28
CA ALA A 80 6.29 16.10 -1.16
C ALA A 80 5.38 14.91 -1.48
N GLU A 81 5.44 13.85 -0.69
CA GLU A 81 4.50 12.73 -0.77
C GLU A 81 3.08 13.25 -0.52
N GLU A 82 2.81 13.93 0.59
CA GLU A 82 1.52 14.56 0.87
C GLU A 82 1.05 15.50 -0.24
N THR A 83 1.94 16.33 -0.78
CA THR A 83 1.59 17.28 -1.86
C THR A 83 1.18 16.55 -3.13
N VAL A 84 1.96 15.57 -3.60
CA VAL A 84 1.62 14.82 -4.83
C VAL A 84 0.32 14.04 -4.63
N LEU A 85 0.16 13.38 -3.48
CA LEU A 85 -1.08 12.67 -3.14
C LEU A 85 -2.27 13.64 -3.09
N ALA A 86 -2.12 14.83 -2.51
CA ALA A 86 -3.16 15.87 -2.45
C ALA A 86 -3.46 16.54 -3.81
N THR A 87 -2.47 16.62 -4.72
CA THR A 87 -2.70 17.17 -6.07
C THR A 87 -3.36 16.14 -7.00
N LEU A 88 -3.13 14.85 -6.76
CA LEU A 88 -3.81 13.77 -7.48
C LEU A 88 -5.23 13.52 -7.00
N TRP A 89 -5.51 13.77 -5.72
CA TRP A 89 -6.79 13.49 -5.10
C TRP A 89 -7.32 14.71 -4.34
N GLU A 90 -8.26 15.44 -4.95
CA GLU A 90 -9.07 16.43 -4.23
C GLU A 90 -9.84 15.68 -3.10
N GLY A 91 -9.34 15.77 -1.85
CA GLY A 91 -9.99 15.21 -0.66
C GLY A 91 -9.42 13.90 -0.07
N PHE A 92 -8.20 13.46 -0.41
CA PHE A 92 -7.55 12.38 0.34
C PHE A 92 -7.02 12.92 1.69
N SER A 93 -7.54 12.39 2.79
CA SER A 93 -6.90 12.49 4.11
C SER A 93 -6.30 11.13 4.42
N SER A 94 -4.98 11.07 4.58
CA SER A 94 -4.34 9.93 5.27
C SER A 94 -5.01 9.76 6.63
N PRO A 95 -5.27 8.53 7.10
CA PRO A 95 -5.81 8.29 8.44
C PRO A 95 -4.80 8.61 9.57
N GLU A 96 -3.80 9.45 9.33
CA GLU A 96 -2.69 9.74 10.24
C GLU A 96 -2.72 11.22 10.65
N ASP A 97 -3.76 11.58 11.40
CA ASP A 97 -3.81 12.78 12.24
C ASP A 97 -4.41 12.34 13.59
N ASP A 98 -3.74 11.41 14.26
CA ASP A 98 -3.94 11.15 15.68
C ASP A 98 -2.57 11.13 16.35
N ASP A 99 -2.21 12.29 16.92
CA ASP A 99 -1.13 12.45 17.91
C ASP A 99 -1.28 11.40 19.03
N GLN A 100 -0.62 10.25 18.90
CA GLN A 100 -0.36 9.33 20.01
C GLN A 100 1.10 8.88 20.07
N PRO A 101 1.66 8.74 21.28
CA PRO A 101 3.08 8.49 21.46
C PRO A 101 3.46 7.05 21.09
N ASP A 102 4.45 6.90 20.20
CA ASP A 102 5.54 5.89 20.18
C ASP A 102 5.21 4.42 20.58
N ASP A 103 4.05 3.92 20.14
CA ASP A 103 3.73 2.48 20.13
C ASP A 103 3.22 2.08 18.72
N GLU A 104 3.81 2.66 17.67
CA GLU A 104 3.62 2.12 16.32
C GLU A 104 4.11 0.66 16.32
N PRO A 105 3.24 -0.31 15.98
CA PRO A 105 3.63 -1.71 15.99
C PRO A 105 4.78 -1.90 15.00
N ASN A 106 5.97 -2.22 15.51
CA ASN A 106 7.11 -2.45 14.65
C ASN A 106 6.80 -3.65 13.72
N PRO A 107 6.69 -3.46 12.40
CA PRO A 107 6.34 -4.53 11.49
C PRO A 107 7.32 -5.70 11.64
N ASP A 108 8.60 -5.46 11.93
CA ASP A 108 9.62 -6.50 12.15
C ASP A 108 9.28 -7.50 13.27
N THR A 109 8.39 -7.13 14.19
CA THR A 109 7.93 -7.99 15.29
C THR A 109 6.65 -8.75 14.97
N MET A 110 5.96 -8.40 13.87
CA MET A 110 4.72 -9.01 13.42
C MET A 110 5.00 -10.21 12.51
N THR A 111 4.24 -11.29 12.72
CA THR A 111 4.13 -12.43 11.81
C THR A 111 3.49 -12.01 10.48
N GLY A 112 3.72 -12.74 9.40
CA GLY A 112 3.10 -12.51 8.10
C GLY A 112 1.57 -12.44 8.20
N MET A 113 0.96 -13.34 8.97
CA MET A 113 -0.48 -13.36 9.21
C MET A 113 -0.98 -12.14 9.97
N GLN A 114 -0.21 -11.59 10.90
CA GLN A 114 -0.56 -10.33 11.57
C GLN A 114 -0.45 -9.13 10.61
N ARG A 115 0.46 -9.19 9.65
CA ARG A 115 0.65 -8.13 8.66
C ARG A 115 -0.38 -8.15 7.53
N TRP A 116 -0.97 -9.31 7.21
CA TRP A 116 -1.85 -9.51 6.06
C TRP A 116 -2.99 -8.49 5.90
N LEU A 117 -3.66 -8.11 6.99
CA LEU A 117 -4.80 -7.17 6.97
C LEU A 117 -4.39 -5.72 7.27
N THR A 118 -3.10 -5.41 7.15
CA THR A 118 -2.54 -4.10 7.47
C THR A 118 -1.78 -3.54 6.27
N GLN A 119 -1.37 -2.28 6.36
CA GLN A 119 -0.48 -1.66 5.37
C GLN A 119 0.85 -2.42 5.18
N TRP A 120 1.25 -3.28 6.12
CA TRP A 120 2.48 -4.07 6.08
C TRP A 120 2.32 -5.45 5.42
N ALA A 121 1.19 -5.72 4.76
CA ALA A 121 0.95 -6.98 4.05
C ALA A 121 2.09 -7.31 3.08
N ILE A 122 2.43 -8.60 3.01
CA ILE A 122 3.57 -9.07 2.22
C ILE A 122 3.10 -9.24 0.77
N GLU A 123 3.83 -8.61 -0.15
CA GLU A 123 3.60 -8.74 -1.59
C GLU A 123 3.78 -10.20 -2.03
N ALA A 124 2.78 -10.74 -2.71
CA ALA A 124 2.82 -12.11 -3.18
C ALA A 124 3.90 -12.31 -4.23
N SER A 125 4.64 -13.41 -4.12
CA SER A 125 5.56 -13.80 -5.18
C SER A 125 4.80 -14.28 -6.43
N ARG A 126 5.45 -14.25 -7.61
CA ARG A 126 4.92 -14.84 -8.85
C ARG A 126 4.51 -16.32 -8.71
N GLU A 127 5.10 -17.04 -7.77
CA GLU A 127 4.73 -18.43 -7.49
C GLU A 127 3.41 -18.49 -6.72
N THR A 128 3.26 -17.62 -5.72
CA THR A 128 2.04 -17.48 -4.90
C THR A 128 0.86 -16.96 -5.72
N GLU A 129 1.08 -16.04 -6.66
CA GLU A 129 0.07 -15.59 -7.62
C GLU A 129 -0.48 -16.77 -8.44
N ARG A 130 0.41 -17.57 -9.05
CA ARG A 130 0.01 -18.75 -9.84
C ARG A 130 -0.68 -19.82 -9.00
N LEU A 131 -0.22 -20.02 -7.77
CA LEU A 131 -0.86 -20.95 -6.85
C LEU A 131 -2.28 -20.49 -6.52
N THR A 132 -2.48 -19.20 -6.32
CA THR A 132 -3.79 -18.60 -6.05
C THR A 132 -4.75 -18.80 -7.22
N GLU A 133 -4.28 -18.56 -8.45
CA GLU A 133 -5.07 -18.83 -9.67
C GLU A 133 -5.44 -20.31 -9.83
N GLN A 134 -4.53 -21.21 -9.45
CA GLN A 134 -4.79 -22.65 -9.50
C GLN A 134 -5.81 -23.07 -8.45
N VAL A 135 -5.76 -22.51 -7.24
CA VAL A 135 -6.63 -22.88 -6.13
C VAL A 135 -8.02 -22.24 -6.25
N TRP A 136 -8.10 -21.01 -6.76
CA TRP A 136 -9.33 -20.24 -6.90
C TRP A 136 -9.53 -19.66 -8.32
N PRO A 137 -9.64 -20.52 -9.36
CA PRO A 137 -9.72 -20.07 -10.75
C PRO A 137 -11.00 -19.27 -11.06
N ASP A 138 -12.10 -19.58 -10.38
CA ASP A 138 -13.41 -18.97 -10.62
C ASP A 138 -13.70 -17.73 -9.75
N GLN A 139 -12.75 -17.32 -8.90
CA GLN A 139 -12.93 -16.17 -8.01
C GLN A 139 -12.60 -14.83 -8.68
N THR A 140 -13.11 -13.75 -8.11
CA THR A 140 -12.88 -12.39 -8.65
C THR A 140 -11.42 -11.96 -8.52
N PRO A 141 -10.93 -11.04 -9.37
CA PRO A 141 -9.56 -10.52 -9.25
C PRO A 141 -9.27 -9.92 -7.86
N ARG A 142 -10.23 -9.18 -7.29
CA ARG A 142 -10.11 -8.61 -5.94
C ARG A 142 -9.93 -9.70 -4.88
N PHE A 143 -10.69 -10.80 -4.97
CA PHE A 143 -10.52 -11.94 -4.09
C PHE A 143 -9.13 -12.57 -4.26
N GLN A 144 -8.68 -12.77 -5.50
CA GLN A 144 -7.38 -13.39 -5.78
C GLN A 144 -6.22 -12.57 -5.21
N VAL A 145 -6.24 -11.24 -5.31
CA VAL A 145 -5.21 -10.35 -4.73
C VAL A 145 -5.15 -10.47 -3.20
N TRP A 146 -6.30 -10.62 -2.52
CA TRP A 146 -6.30 -10.81 -1.08
C TRP A 146 -5.88 -12.23 -0.68
N ALA A 147 -6.24 -13.21 -1.49
CA ALA A 147 -5.88 -14.61 -1.29
C ALA A 147 -4.37 -14.85 -1.50
N GLU A 148 -3.74 -14.24 -2.50
CA GLU A 148 -2.30 -14.39 -2.72
C GLU A 148 -1.47 -13.76 -1.59
N GLN A 149 -1.88 -12.59 -1.07
CA GLN A 149 -1.25 -11.98 0.11
C GLN A 149 -1.43 -12.85 1.36
N LEU A 150 -2.60 -13.49 1.52
CA LEU A 150 -2.84 -14.46 2.58
C LEU A 150 -1.89 -15.66 2.45
N LEU A 151 -1.72 -16.20 1.24
CA LEU A 151 -0.83 -17.34 1.01
C LEU A 151 0.64 -16.96 1.27
N GLU A 152 1.08 -15.78 0.86
CA GLU A 152 2.44 -15.28 1.10
C GLU A 152 2.70 -15.06 2.60
N ALA A 153 1.73 -14.48 3.31
CA ALA A 153 1.76 -14.32 4.76
C ALA A 153 1.93 -15.67 5.46
N ARG A 154 1.17 -16.68 5.02
CA ARG A 154 1.26 -18.05 5.56
C ARG A 154 2.61 -18.70 5.26
N LEU A 155 3.13 -18.56 4.04
CA LEU A 155 4.44 -19.09 3.67
C LEU A 155 5.55 -18.48 4.52
N THR A 156 5.50 -17.16 4.73
CA THR A 156 6.44 -16.43 5.60
C THR A 156 6.42 -16.96 7.04
N ASP A 157 5.24 -17.31 7.54
CA ASP A 157 5.06 -17.87 8.88
C ASP A 157 5.28 -19.39 8.96
N GLY A 158 5.63 -20.05 7.85
CA GLY A 158 5.80 -21.50 7.79
C GLY A 158 4.49 -22.29 7.99
N LEU A 159 3.35 -21.64 7.74
CA LEU A 159 2.02 -22.25 7.80
C LEU A 159 1.71 -23.01 6.51
N PRO A 160 0.87 -24.06 6.57
CA PRO A 160 0.52 -24.82 5.37
C PRO A 160 -0.34 -23.97 4.42
N VAL A 161 -0.05 -24.09 3.12
CA VAL A 161 -0.81 -23.51 2.01
C VAL A 161 -1.43 -24.62 1.15
N PRO A 162 -2.57 -24.36 0.49
CA PRO A 162 -3.19 -25.34 -0.40
C PRO A 162 -2.34 -25.59 -1.65
N ASP A 163 -2.26 -26.85 -2.10
CA ASP A 163 -1.62 -27.24 -3.37
C ASP A 163 -2.59 -27.36 -4.54
N GLY A 164 -3.88 -27.05 -4.34
CA GLY A 164 -4.89 -27.10 -5.39
C GLY A 164 -6.31 -26.87 -4.88
N PRO A 165 -7.30 -26.81 -5.78
CA PRO A 165 -8.68 -26.44 -5.46
C PRO A 165 -9.41 -27.49 -4.58
N ALA A 166 -8.94 -28.74 -4.58
CA ALA A 166 -9.49 -29.81 -3.74
C ALA A 166 -8.82 -29.89 -2.35
N HIS A 167 -7.87 -29.00 -2.04
CA HIS A 167 -7.12 -29.06 -0.79
C HIS A 167 -8.03 -28.73 0.42
N PRO A 168 -7.93 -29.46 1.55
CA PRO A 168 -8.84 -29.30 2.69
C PRO A 168 -8.79 -27.91 3.37
N LEU A 169 -7.72 -27.13 3.18
CA LEU A 169 -7.63 -25.76 3.69
C LEU A 169 -8.43 -24.75 2.87
N VAL A 170 -8.82 -25.08 1.63
CA VAL A 170 -9.47 -24.13 0.71
C VAL A 170 -10.73 -23.50 1.33
N PRO A 171 -11.67 -24.27 1.93
CA PRO A 171 -12.88 -23.66 2.50
C PRO A 171 -12.60 -22.68 3.64
N GLU A 172 -11.60 -22.97 4.48
CA GLU A 172 -11.22 -22.11 5.60
C GLU A 172 -10.59 -20.82 5.09
N LEU A 173 -9.63 -20.93 4.16
CA LEU A 173 -8.94 -19.76 3.60
C LEU A 173 -9.89 -18.90 2.76
N THR A 174 -10.84 -19.51 2.06
CA THR A 174 -11.91 -18.77 1.36
C THR A 174 -12.73 -17.93 2.33
N ALA A 175 -13.19 -18.52 3.43
CA ALA A 175 -13.97 -17.81 4.43
C ALA A 175 -13.18 -16.66 5.08
N MET A 176 -11.87 -16.82 5.28
CA MET A 176 -10.99 -15.75 5.77
C MET A 176 -10.93 -14.57 4.81
N VAL A 177 -10.71 -14.82 3.52
CA VAL A 177 -10.66 -13.76 2.50
C VAL A 177 -12.02 -13.07 2.34
N ASP A 178 -13.12 -13.83 2.30
CA ASP A 178 -14.47 -13.27 2.22
C ASP A 178 -14.80 -12.37 3.43
N ALA A 179 -14.42 -12.79 4.64
CA ALA A 179 -14.64 -12.00 5.84
C ALA A 179 -13.86 -10.69 5.82
N ALA A 180 -12.62 -10.74 5.31
CA ALA A 180 -11.75 -9.59 5.20
C ALA A 180 -12.28 -8.56 4.18
N LEU A 181 -12.73 -9.05 3.01
CA LEU A 181 -13.40 -8.22 2.01
C LEU A 181 -14.68 -7.58 2.54
N ALA A 182 -15.50 -8.34 3.28
CA ALA A 182 -16.73 -7.83 3.87
C ALA A 182 -16.51 -6.81 5.00
N ASP A 183 -15.36 -6.84 5.69
CA ASP A 183 -14.98 -5.82 6.65
C ASP A 183 -14.53 -4.53 5.95
N GLN A 184 -13.75 -4.66 4.88
CA GLN A 184 -13.32 -3.54 4.05
C GLN A 184 -14.52 -2.81 3.42
N ASP A 185 -15.48 -3.56 2.84
CA ASP A 185 -16.68 -2.97 2.24
C ASP A 185 -17.51 -2.17 3.26
N ARG A 186 -17.51 -2.60 4.53
CA ARG A 186 -18.19 -1.87 5.63
C ARG A 186 -17.43 -0.59 5.98
N ALA A 187 -16.11 -0.64 6.11
CA ALA A 187 -15.27 0.52 6.41
C ALA A 187 -15.40 1.60 5.32
N ASP A 188 -15.40 1.19 4.04
CA ASP A 188 -15.55 2.11 2.91
C ASP A 188 -16.94 2.76 2.88
N ALA A 189 -18.00 1.99 3.19
CA ALA A 189 -19.36 2.52 3.28
C ALA A 189 -19.53 3.55 4.41
N GLU A 190 -18.78 3.43 5.51
CA GLU A 190 -18.78 4.41 6.61
C GLU A 190 -18.01 5.68 6.25
N ARG A 191 -16.91 5.56 5.50
CA ARG A 191 -16.13 6.72 5.00
C ARG A 191 -16.93 7.58 4.02
N VAL A 192 -17.67 6.95 3.10
CA VAL A 192 -18.50 7.66 2.10
C VAL A 192 -19.70 8.39 2.73
N ARG A 193 -20.10 8.03 3.96
CA ARG A 193 -21.22 8.67 4.67
C ARG A 193 -20.81 9.85 5.56
N ARG A 194 -19.52 10.07 5.81
CA ARG A 194 -19.01 11.26 6.52
C ARG A 194 -18.76 12.40 5.56
#